data_AF-A0A2G6C5U6-F1
#
_entry.id   AF-A0A2G6C5U6-F1
#
_cell.length_a   1.000
_cell.length_b   1.000
_cell.length_c   1.000
_cell.angle_alpha   90.00
_cell.angle_beta   90.00
_cell.angle_gamma   90.00
#
_symmetry.space_group_name_H-M   'P 1'
#
loop_
_entity.id
_entity.type
_entity.pdbx_description
1 polymer ?
#
loop_
_entity_poly.entity_id
_entity_poly.type
_entity_poly.pdbx_seq_one_letter_code
_entity_poly.pdbx_strand_id
1 'polypeptide(L)'
;IYCTKDATPISKSEVAMENSYQTDTDPSVFVYFKLVEESEEPKDKFQMAVDVVDVESKEFAQLKKDMYITDSYEKTLRELAEKDQMVLVAAKVEDRYVGRAVLRYDWTDDAQRDNNGVIIEDEYPGLPQVNALEVDENYRRGGVATRLMKRVELEAKRRGFEKVGLGVEVSNQPAMDLYERDGYEYVEVAGKDTYDLYFPNPDGSGVKPYKLRLMVKELSKDDSEYLLAWTTTPWTLPANTAAAVNPSEEYSLIEHGGKKFYVATEALGRVMQDEKHQPLEYKVLKTISGEGLVGRKYEPLFINHGPEAHRVLAADFVTTADGTGIVHQAPAYGEDDYEISKKHGIPIVSLVDGNGNYTEGPWEGENIWEVNKTIAKELSLPKNEPKDVNVVILHGI
;
A
#
# COMPACT_ATOMS: atom_id res chain seq x y z
N ILE A 1 31.75 7.17 1.12
CA ILE A 1 31.24 7.92 2.29
C ILE A 1 31.67 9.36 2.11
N TYR A 2 30.77 10.35 2.06
CA TYR A 2 31.18 11.76 1.98
C TYR A 2 31.13 12.34 3.40
N CYS A 3 32.23 12.91 3.89
CA CYS A 3 32.21 13.56 5.20
C CYS A 3 31.63 14.97 5.07
N THR A 4 30.38 15.15 5.49
CA THR A 4 29.70 16.47 5.47
C THR A 4 30.32 17.50 6.41
N LYS A 5 31.18 17.07 7.34
CA LYS A 5 31.93 17.94 8.25
C LYS A 5 33.21 18.49 7.62
N ASP A 6 33.84 17.69 6.77
CA ASP A 6 35.16 17.97 6.19
C ASP A 6 35.12 18.17 4.66
N ALA A 7 33.92 18.21 4.07
CA ALA A 7 33.65 18.38 2.62
C ALA A 7 34.56 17.52 1.72
N THR A 8 34.84 16.29 2.15
CA THR A 8 35.78 15.39 1.47
C THR A 8 35.15 14.00 1.24
N PRO A 9 35.36 13.39 0.06
CA PRO A 9 34.94 12.02 -0.17
C PRO A 9 35.85 11.06 0.62
N ILE A 10 35.33 10.48 1.71
CA ILE A 10 35.85 9.24 2.28
C ILE A 10 35.43 8.09 1.35
N SER A 11 36.10 8.03 0.22
CA SER A 11 36.14 6.87 -0.66
C SER A 11 37.55 6.27 -0.52
N LYS A 12 37.73 5.00 -0.86
CA LYS A 12 39.06 4.37 -0.98
C LYS A 12 40.00 5.08 -2.00
N SER A 13 39.62 6.22 -2.55
CA SER A 13 40.19 6.87 -3.73
C SER A 13 41.53 7.56 -3.53
N GLU A 14 42.11 7.57 -2.34
CA GLU A 14 43.53 7.94 -2.18
C GLU A 14 44.48 6.74 -2.07
N VAL A 15 43.99 5.49 -2.21
CA VAL A 15 44.88 4.33 -2.30
C VAL A 15 44.64 3.55 -3.59
N ALA A 16 45.59 3.73 -4.51
CA ALA A 16 45.86 3.00 -5.76
C ALA A 16 45.05 3.38 -7.01
N MET A 17 45.59 4.34 -7.78
CA MET A 17 45.43 4.44 -9.24
C MET A 17 46.13 3.27 -9.95
N GLU A 18 45.73 2.04 -9.70
CA GLU A 18 46.13 0.88 -10.50
C GLU A 18 44.90 0.02 -10.74
N ASN A 19 44.22 0.24 -11.89
CA ASN A 19 43.38 -0.66 -12.71
C ASN A 19 42.70 -1.91 -12.07
N SER A 20 42.42 -1.92 -10.78
CA SER A 20 41.92 -3.07 -10.00
C SER A 20 40.39 -3.11 -9.93
N TYR A 21 39.72 -2.10 -10.49
CA TYR A 21 38.26 -1.97 -10.52
C TYR A 21 37.59 -2.66 -11.72
N GLN A 22 38.34 -3.27 -12.64
CA GLN A 22 37.74 -3.90 -13.82
C GLN A 22 37.01 -5.23 -13.53
N THR A 23 37.03 -5.73 -12.28
CA THR A 23 36.49 -7.06 -11.94
C THR A 23 35.48 -7.07 -10.78
N ASP A 24 35.19 -5.94 -10.13
CA ASP A 24 34.18 -5.88 -9.07
C ASP A 24 32.89 -5.29 -9.65
N THR A 25 31.96 -6.16 -10.04
CA THR A 25 30.62 -5.76 -10.48
C THR A 25 29.78 -5.50 -9.23
N ASP A 26 29.72 -4.25 -8.78
CA ASP A 26 28.78 -3.86 -7.73
C ASP A 26 27.34 -4.19 -8.16
N PRO A 27 26.51 -4.79 -7.30
CA PRO A 27 25.15 -5.17 -7.66
C PRO A 27 24.32 -3.91 -7.89
N SER A 28 23.73 -3.79 -9.08
CA SER A 28 22.70 -2.78 -9.35
C SER A 28 21.32 -3.39 -9.16
N VAL A 29 20.38 -2.60 -8.65
CA VAL A 29 19.02 -3.04 -8.38
C VAL A 29 18.02 -2.01 -8.88
N PHE A 30 16.88 -2.52 -9.33
CA PHE A 30 15.68 -1.73 -9.50
C PHE A 30 14.86 -1.83 -8.22
N VAL A 31 14.27 -0.72 -7.80
CA VAL A 31 13.31 -0.65 -6.70
C VAL A 31 12.11 0.11 -7.19
N TYR A 32 10.94 -0.14 -6.63
CA TYR A 32 9.76 0.65 -6.94
C TYR A 32 9.18 1.26 -5.68
N PHE A 33 8.71 2.50 -5.77
CA PHE A 33 8.04 3.21 -4.69
C PHE A 33 6.56 3.35 -5.05
N LYS A 34 5.67 2.83 -4.20
CA LYS A 34 4.23 2.95 -4.40
C LYS A 34 3.80 4.40 -4.21
N LEU A 35 3.24 5.02 -5.25
CA LEU A 35 2.69 6.36 -5.13
C LEU A 35 1.43 6.30 -4.26
N VAL A 36 1.35 7.22 -3.31
CA VAL A 36 0.14 7.41 -2.51
C VAL A 36 -0.79 8.24 -3.38
N GLU A 37 -1.96 7.70 -3.72
CA GLU A 37 -3.00 8.51 -4.34
C GLU A 37 -3.28 9.70 -3.42
N GLU A 38 -3.28 10.91 -3.98
CA GLU A 38 -4.00 12.00 -3.35
C GLU A 38 -5.49 11.62 -3.37
N SER A 39 -5.92 10.77 -2.42
CA SER A 39 -7.22 11.02 -1.86
C SER A 39 -7.13 12.45 -1.37
N GLU A 40 -8.01 13.34 -1.86
CA GLU A 40 -8.36 14.51 -1.09
C GLU A 40 -8.62 13.99 0.32
N GLU A 41 -7.62 14.04 1.21
CA GLU A 41 -7.88 13.83 2.61
C GLU A 41 -8.87 14.95 2.91
N PRO A 42 -10.14 14.63 3.23
CA PRO A 42 -11.03 15.65 3.73
C PRO A 42 -10.24 16.23 4.91
N LYS A 43 -9.89 17.52 4.84
CA LYS A 43 -9.15 18.22 5.90
C LYS A 43 -9.73 17.77 7.23
N ASP A 44 -9.01 16.88 7.91
CA ASP A 44 -9.63 16.02 8.90
C ASP A 44 -10.00 16.91 10.08
N LYS A 45 -11.30 17.08 10.33
CA LYS A 45 -11.76 17.77 11.54
C LYS A 45 -11.42 16.96 12.80
N PHE A 46 -11.17 15.67 12.61
CA PHE A 46 -10.87 14.68 13.62
C PHE A 46 -9.64 13.92 13.11
N GLN A 47 -8.49 13.93 13.80
CA GLN A 47 -7.39 13.03 13.44
C GLN A 47 -7.90 11.58 13.57
N MET A 48 -8.21 10.94 12.44
CA MET A 48 -8.84 9.63 12.40
C MET A 48 -7.87 8.58 11.85
N ALA A 49 -7.62 7.53 12.63
CA ALA A 49 -6.89 6.35 12.21
C ALA A 49 -7.87 5.23 11.83
N VAL A 50 -7.52 4.41 10.84
CA VAL A 50 -8.32 3.26 10.43
C VAL A 50 -7.41 2.05 10.25
N ASP A 51 -7.58 1.05 11.10
CA ASP A 51 -6.67 -0.10 11.19
C ASP A 51 -7.41 -1.43 11.29
N VAL A 52 -6.68 -2.53 11.04
CA VAL A 52 -7.15 -3.88 11.31
C VAL A 52 -6.97 -4.18 12.79
N VAL A 53 -8.01 -4.75 13.42
CA VAL A 53 -8.02 -5.08 14.84
C VAL A 53 -8.10 -6.59 15.03
N ASP A 54 -7.12 -7.15 15.71
CA ASP A 54 -7.12 -8.56 16.10
C ASP A 54 -8.10 -8.78 17.26
N VAL A 55 -8.99 -9.76 17.15
CA VAL A 55 -10.01 -10.09 18.16
C VAL A 55 -9.42 -10.57 19.49
N GLU A 56 -8.17 -11.03 19.51
CA GLU A 56 -7.44 -11.42 20.72
C GLU A 56 -6.70 -10.25 21.40
N SER A 57 -6.73 -9.07 20.79
CA SER A 57 -5.94 -7.91 21.23
C SER A 57 -6.62 -7.08 22.35
N LYS A 58 -5.84 -6.21 22.99
CA LYS A 58 -6.37 -5.24 23.98
C LYS A 58 -7.21 -4.15 23.30
N GLU A 59 -6.84 -3.84 22.06
CA GLU A 59 -7.52 -2.93 21.16
C GLU A 59 -8.95 -3.41 20.89
N PHE A 60 -9.14 -4.71 20.68
CA PHE A 60 -10.48 -5.29 20.53
C PHE A 60 -11.32 -5.17 21.79
N ALA A 61 -10.74 -5.37 22.98
CA ALA A 61 -11.47 -5.20 24.24
C ALA A 61 -12.01 -3.76 24.39
N GLN A 62 -11.24 -2.76 23.95
CA GLN A 62 -11.67 -1.36 23.93
C GLN A 62 -12.72 -1.11 22.84
N LEU A 63 -12.50 -1.61 21.62
CA LEU A 63 -13.45 -1.53 20.51
C LEU A 63 -14.82 -2.13 20.87
N LYS A 64 -14.82 -3.29 21.54
CA LYS A 64 -16.03 -3.95 22.05
C LYS A 64 -16.84 -3.02 22.94
N LYS A 65 -16.17 -2.32 23.85
CA LYS A 65 -16.81 -1.36 24.76
C LYS A 65 -17.34 -0.14 24.01
N ASP A 66 -16.55 0.44 23.12
CA ASP A 66 -16.88 1.69 22.45
C ASP A 66 -17.99 1.53 21.39
N MET A 67 -18.04 0.36 20.74
CA MET A 67 -19.00 0.01 19.69
C MET A 67 -20.10 -0.95 20.16
N TYR A 68 -20.21 -1.19 21.48
CA TYR A 68 -21.24 -2.04 22.09
C TYR A 68 -21.36 -3.44 21.48
N ILE A 69 -20.21 -4.08 21.20
CA ILE A 69 -20.19 -5.44 20.66
C ILE A 69 -20.67 -6.42 21.73
N THR A 70 -21.70 -7.20 21.42
CA THR A 70 -22.27 -8.19 22.35
C THR A 70 -21.37 -9.40 22.51
N ASP A 71 -21.43 -10.08 23.67
CA ASP A 71 -20.68 -11.31 23.92
C ASP A 71 -20.98 -12.41 22.89
N SER A 72 -22.25 -12.48 22.45
CA SER A 72 -22.67 -13.43 21.43
C SER A 72 -22.01 -13.14 20.08
N TYR A 73 -21.89 -11.87 19.70
CA TYR A 73 -21.25 -11.49 18.43
C TYR A 73 -19.73 -11.62 18.51
N GLU A 74 -19.13 -11.28 19.64
CA GLU A 74 -17.71 -11.55 19.89
C GLU A 74 -17.36 -13.02 19.69
N LYS A 75 -18.19 -13.94 20.21
CA LYS A 75 -17.99 -15.37 20.01
C LYS A 75 -17.93 -15.74 18.52
N THR A 76 -18.86 -15.21 17.72
CA THR A 76 -18.87 -15.40 16.26
C THR A 76 -17.62 -14.82 15.61
N LEU A 77 -17.17 -13.63 16.01
CA LEU A 77 -15.95 -13.02 15.48
C LEU A 77 -14.71 -13.86 15.77
N ARG A 78 -14.60 -14.43 16.97
CA ARG A 78 -13.48 -15.32 17.35
C ARG A 78 -13.49 -16.61 16.55
N GLU A 79 -14.66 -17.26 16.43
CA GLU A 79 -14.82 -18.48 15.62
C GLU A 79 -14.43 -18.26 14.15
N LEU A 80 -14.76 -17.10 13.58
CA LEU A 80 -14.37 -16.73 12.21
C LEU A 80 -12.88 -16.39 12.09
N ALA A 81 -12.31 -15.69 13.07
CA ALA A 81 -10.90 -15.33 13.08
C ALA A 81 -10.00 -16.57 13.22
N GLU A 82 -10.38 -17.55 14.06
CA GLU A 82 -9.67 -18.84 14.20
C GLU A 82 -9.57 -19.61 12.89
N LYS A 83 -10.57 -19.48 12.01
CA LYS A 83 -10.61 -20.11 10.69
C LYS A 83 -9.96 -19.25 9.59
N ASP A 84 -9.42 -18.09 9.94
CA ASP A 84 -8.98 -17.04 9.01
C ASP A 84 -10.05 -16.73 7.95
N GLN A 85 -11.31 -16.56 8.36
CA GLN A 85 -12.46 -16.29 7.47
C GLN A 85 -12.97 -14.84 7.56
N MET A 86 -12.26 -13.96 8.26
CA MET A 86 -12.67 -12.57 8.43
C MET A 86 -11.52 -11.60 8.65
N VAL A 87 -11.80 -10.32 8.37
CA VAL A 87 -10.96 -9.17 8.75
C VAL A 87 -11.84 -8.13 9.45
N LEU A 88 -11.45 -7.75 10.66
CA LEU A 88 -12.09 -6.68 11.42
C LEU A 88 -11.31 -5.37 11.21
N VAL A 89 -11.98 -4.36 10.67
CA VAL A 89 -11.44 -3.01 10.51
C VAL A 89 -12.16 -2.08 11.47
N ALA A 90 -11.42 -1.19 12.13
CA ALA A 90 -11.99 -0.20 13.04
C ALA A 90 -11.42 1.19 12.79
N ALA A 91 -12.26 2.20 12.99
CA ALA A 91 -11.90 3.61 12.91
C ALA A 91 -11.81 4.19 14.32
N LYS A 92 -10.71 4.87 14.61
CA LYS A 92 -10.41 5.49 15.90
C LYS A 92 -10.23 7.00 15.71
N VAL A 93 -10.89 7.79 16.53
CA VAL A 93 -10.66 9.24 16.65
C VAL A 93 -10.13 9.48 18.04
N GLU A 94 -8.93 10.07 18.12
CA GLU A 94 -8.18 10.21 19.37
C GLU A 94 -8.06 8.83 20.08
N ASP A 95 -8.66 8.68 21.26
CA ASP A 95 -8.61 7.47 22.07
C ASP A 95 -9.87 6.60 22.04
N ARG A 96 -10.83 6.93 21.16
CA ARG A 96 -12.11 6.23 21.09
C ARG A 96 -12.37 5.63 19.72
N TYR A 97 -12.86 4.38 19.69
CA TYR A 97 -13.36 3.80 18.45
C TYR A 97 -14.74 4.40 18.10
N VAL A 98 -14.89 4.81 16.84
CA VAL A 98 -16.09 5.52 16.34
C VAL A 98 -16.73 4.80 15.14
N GLY A 99 -16.14 3.72 14.67
CA GLY A 99 -16.72 2.89 13.64
C GLY A 99 -15.99 1.56 13.47
N ARG A 100 -16.68 0.60 12.84
CA ARG A 100 -16.14 -0.72 12.52
C ARG A 100 -16.76 -1.27 11.25
N ALA A 101 -16.05 -2.17 10.60
CA ALA A 101 -16.53 -2.98 9.49
C ALA A 101 -15.89 -4.36 9.56
N VAL A 102 -16.64 -5.39 9.17
CA VAL A 102 -16.18 -6.77 9.18
C VAL A 102 -16.26 -7.31 7.77
N LEU A 103 -15.12 -7.55 7.14
CA LEU A 103 -15.06 -8.30 5.90
C LEU A 103 -15.12 -9.79 6.23
N ARG A 104 -16.11 -10.50 5.72
CA ARG A 104 -16.21 -11.98 5.82
C ARG A 104 -16.07 -12.59 4.45
N TYR A 105 -15.45 -13.75 4.36
CA TYR A 105 -15.26 -14.47 3.09
C TYR A 105 -15.52 -15.96 3.30
N ASP A 106 -16.71 -16.23 3.83
CA ASP A 106 -17.11 -17.53 4.34
C ASP A 106 -17.32 -18.55 3.21
N TRP A 107 -16.34 -19.44 3.07
CA TRP A 107 -16.49 -20.69 2.34
C TRP A 107 -16.73 -21.82 3.34
N THR A 108 -17.89 -22.47 3.20
CA THR A 108 -18.44 -23.59 3.98
C THR A 108 -19.16 -23.27 5.31
N ASP A 109 -20.47 -23.55 5.27
CA ASP A 109 -21.37 -23.87 6.39
C ASP A 109 -21.48 -22.84 7.51
N ASP A 110 -22.24 -21.77 7.24
CA ASP A 110 -23.35 -21.43 8.13
C ASP A 110 -24.51 -20.85 7.35
N ALA A 111 -25.54 -21.69 7.22
CA ALA A 111 -26.85 -21.39 6.68
C ALA A 111 -27.52 -20.20 7.39
N GLN A 112 -27.21 -18.96 7.00
CA GLN A 112 -28.23 -17.92 6.99
C GLN A 112 -29.04 -18.07 5.70
N ARG A 113 -29.84 -19.14 5.69
CA ARG A 113 -30.96 -19.25 4.77
C ARG A 113 -31.91 -18.10 5.11
N ASP A 114 -32.29 -17.30 4.13
CA ASP A 114 -33.53 -16.55 4.28
C ASP A 114 -34.69 -17.56 4.46
N ASN A 115 -35.89 -17.10 4.83
CA ASN A 115 -37.05 -17.99 4.97
C ASN A 115 -37.44 -18.73 3.66
N ASN A 116 -36.79 -18.41 2.53
CA ASN A 116 -36.97 -19.04 1.23
C ASN A 116 -35.80 -19.96 0.82
N GLY A 117 -34.75 -20.09 1.65
CA GLY A 117 -33.57 -20.91 1.36
C GLY A 117 -32.51 -20.27 0.47
N VAL A 118 -32.54 -18.95 0.25
CA VAL A 118 -31.56 -18.22 -0.58
C VAL A 118 -30.23 -18.09 0.17
N ILE A 119 -29.16 -18.51 -0.49
CA ILE A 119 -27.77 -18.42 -0.01
C ILE A 119 -27.01 -17.59 -1.03
N ILE A 120 -26.46 -16.44 -0.60
CA ILE A 120 -25.70 -15.57 -1.52
C ILE A 120 -24.49 -16.30 -2.12
N GLU A 121 -23.85 -17.15 -1.31
CA GLU A 121 -22.72 -18.00 -1.72
C GLU A 121 -23.06 -18.95 -2.88
N ASP A 122 -24.32 -19.41 -3.01
CA ASP A 122 -24.72 -20.29 -4.11
C ASP A 122 -24.74 -19.55 -5.46
N GLU A 123 -25.11 -18.26 -5.45
CA GLU A 123 -25.20 -17.40 -6.64
C GLU A 123 -23.87 -16.68 -6.93
N TYR A 124 -23.12 -16.34 -5.88
CA TYR A 124 -21.84 -15.65 -5.95
C TYR A 124 -20.76 -16.38 -5.14
N PRO A 125 -20.30 -17.57 -5.59
CA PRO A 125 -19.30 -18.34 -4.87
C PRO A 125 -18.03 -17.52 -4.64
N GLY A 126 -17.64 -17.37 -3.38
CA GLY A 126 -16.42 -16.69 -3.01
C GLY A 126 -16.43 -15.20 -2.94
N LEU A 127 -17.60 -14.59 -3.04
CA LEU A 127 -17.74 -13.16 -2.90
C LEU A 127 -17.54 -12.78 -1.42
N PRO A 128 -16.44 -12.08 -1.06
CA PRO A 128 -16.29 -11.58 0.28
C PRO A 128 -17.34 -10.47 0.53
N GLN A 129 -17.94 -10.44 1.71
CA GLN A 129 -19.00 -9.52 2.05
C GLN A 129 -18.64 -8.66 3.26
N VAL A 130 -18.88 -7.36 3.12
CA VAL A 130 -18.83 -6.42 4.24
C VAL A 130 -20.09 -6.59 5.08
N ASN A 131 -19.88 -6.90 6.35
CA ASN A 131 -20.88 -7.06 7.38
C ASN A 131 -20.61 -6.09 8.53
N ALA A 132 -21.65 -5.81 9.31
CA ALA A 132 -21.57 -4.98 10.53
C ALA A 132 -20.82 -3.65 10.33
N LEU A 133 -21.02 -3.00 9.17
CA LEU A 133 -20.54 -1.64 8.95
C LEU A 133 -21.33 -0.68 9.83
N GLU A 134 -20.69 -0.21 10.90
CA GLU A 134 -21.30 0.61 11.93
C GLU A 134 -20.45 1.85 12.17
N VAL A 135 -21.11 3.00 12.29
CA VAL A 135 -20.48 4.28 12.60
C VAL A 135 -21.29 4.96 13.70
N ASP A 136 -20.60 5.43 14.73
CA ASP A 136 -21.17 6.23 15.82
C ASP A 136 -21.91 7.44 15.22
N GLU A 137 -23.11 7.71 15.72
CA GLU A 137 -24.03 8.68 15.12
C GLU A 137 -23.43 10.07 14.99
N ASN A 138 -22.56 10.46 15.93
CA ASN A 138 -21.89 11.75 15.95
C ASN A 138 -20.86 11.90 14.81
N TYR A 139 -20.39 10.78 14.25
CA TYR A 139 -19.34 10.74 13.23
C TYR A 139 -19.84 10.30 11.85
N ARG A 140 -21.14 9.98 11.69
CA ARG A 140 -21.71 9.54 10.40
C ARG A 140 -21.50 10.53 9.25
N ARG A 141 -21.41 11.84 9.54
CA ARG A 141 -21.14 12.89 8.53
C ARG A 141 -19.64 13.19 8.34
N GLY A 142 -18.76 12.50 9.05
CA GLY A 142 -17.31 12.70 9.03
C GLY A 142 -16.55 11.81 8.03
N GLY A 143 -17.25 11.09 7.14
CA GLY A 143 -16.61 10.21 6.16
C GLY A 143 -16.04 8.90 6.73
N VAL A 144 -16.33 8.56 7.99
CA VAL A 144 -15.84 7.34 8.64
C VAL A 144 -16.21 6.07 7.85
N ALA A 145 -17.47 5.97 7.39
CA ALA A 145 -17.93 4.83 6.60
C ALA A 145 -17.11 4.65 5.31
N THR A 146 -16.87 5.73 4.56
CA THR A 146 -16.04 5.69 3.34
C THR A 146 -14.62 5.22 3.64
N ARG A 147 -13.99 5.68 4.73
CA ARG A 147 -12.63 5.25 5.08
C ARG A 147 -12.58 3.79 5.53
N LEU A 148 -13.56 3.34 6.32
CA LEU A 148 -13.72 1.93 6.67
C LEU A 148 -13.85 1.06 5.42
N MET A 149 -14.71 1.46 4.48
CA MET A 149 -14.92 0.73 3.23
C MET A 149 -13.65 0.68 2.38
N LYS A 150 -12.95 1.80 2.18
CA LYS A 150 -11.65 1.80 1.46
C LYS A 150 -10.63 0.87 2.10
N ARG A 151 -10.55 0.85 3.43
CA ARG A 151 -9.64 -0.06 4.16
C ARG A 151 -10.04 -1.52 3.97
N VAL A 152 -11.34 -1.82 3.99
CA VAL A 152 -11.88 -3.16 3.73
C VAL A 152 -11.60 -3.61 2.29
N GLU A 153 -11.82 -2.74 1.30
CA GLU A 153 -11.49 -3.01 -0.11
C GLU A 153 -10.00 -3.33 -0.27
N LEU A 154 -9.11 -2.59 0.42
CA LEU A 154 -7.68 -2.87 0.41
C LEU A 154 -7.34 -4.24 1.02
N GLU A 155 -7.98 -4.62 2.12
CA GLU A 155 -7.78 -5.95 2.74
C GLU A 155 -8.32 -7.09 1.87
N ALA A 156 -9.46 -6.88 1.19
CA ALA A 156 -9.97 -7.82 0.21
C ALA A 156 -8.96 -8.03 -0.94
N LYS A 157 -8.41 -6.94 -1.50
CA LYS A 157 -7.37 -7.01 -2.55
C LYS A 157 -6.11 -7.75 -2.07
N ARG A 158 -5.64 -7.46 -0.86
CA ARG A 158 -4.46 -8.13 -0.26
C ARG A 158 -4.64 -9.63 -0.11
N ARG A 159 -5.87 -10.08 0.12
CA ARG A 159 -6.24 -11.50 0.21
C ARG A 159 -6.56 -12.13 -1.15
N GLY A 160 -6.37 -11.40 -2.25
CA GLY A 160 -6.53 -11.90 -3.61
C GLY A 160 -7.96 -11.88 -4.14
N PHE A 161 -8.89 -11.22 -3.46
CA PHE A 161 -10.27 -11.09 -3.95
C PHE A 161 -10.36 -10.04 -5.06
N GLU A 162 -11.03 -10.39 -6.15
CA GLU A 162 -11.27 -9.51 -7.31
C GLU A 162 -12.55 -8.68 -7.15
N LYS A 163 -13.40 -9.00 -6.15
CA LYS A 163 -14.68 -8.33 -5.90
C LYS A 163 -14.94 -8.22 -4.41
N VAL A 164 -15.82 -7.31 -4.03
CA VAL A 164 -16.39 -7.24 -2.68
C VAL A 164 -17.88 -6.91 -2.74
N GLY A 165 -18.66 -7.59 -1.89
CA GLY A 165 -20.09 -7.37 -1.72
C GLY A 165 -20.42 -6.59 -0.45
N LEU A 166 -21.57 -5.93 -0.44
CA LEU A 166 -22.17 -5.31 0.74
C LEU A 166 -23.69 -5.40 0.62
N GLY A 167 -24.35 -5.84 1.71
CA GLY A 167 -25.80 -5.77 1.84
C GLY A 167 -26.23 -4.42 2.40
N VAL A 168 -27.09 -3.70 1.68
CA VAL A 168 -27.63 -2.39 2.12
C VAL A 168 -29.13 -2.48 2.32
N GLU A 169 -29.63 -2.01 3.47
CA GLU A 169 -31.06 -2.01 3.74
C GLU A 169 -31.81 -1.12 2.76
N VAL A 170 -32.91 -1.62 2.18
CA VAL A 170 -33.72 -0.89 1.18
C VAL A 170 -34.28 0.45 1.69
N SER A 171 -34.35 0.64 3.00
CA SER A 171 -34.81 1.88 3.62
C SER A 171 -33.72 2.96 3.71
N ASN A 172 -32.45 2.61 3.47
CA ASN A 172 -31.29 3.48 3.67
C ASN A 172 -30.78 4.08 2.35
N GLN A 173 -31.61 4.92 1.73
CA GLN A 173 -31.27 5.60 0.47
C GLN A 173 -29.93 6.37 0.52
N PRO A 174 -29.57 7.11 1.60
CA PRO A 174 -28.30 7.81 1.66
C PRO A 174 -27.07 6.88 1.56
N ALA A 175 -27.16 5.67 2.11
CA ALA A 175 -26.09 4.68 1.99
C ALA A 175 -26.03 4.09 0.58
N MET A 176 -27.18 3.80 -0.03
CA MET A 176 -27.27 3.34 -1.42
C MET A 176 -26.62 4.33 -2.39
N ASP A 177 -26.99 5.62 -2.31
CA ASP A 177 -26.43 6.68 -3.16
C ASP A 177 -24.91 6.83 -2.95
N LEU A 178 -24.45 6.67 -1.70
CA LEU A 178 -23.02 6.74 -1.38
C LEU A 178 -22.24 5.61 -2.06
N TYR A 179 -22.70 4.36 -1.96
CA TYR A 179 -21.97 3.23 -2.49
C TYR A 179 -22.05 3.14 -4.02
N GLU A 180 -23.17 3.53 -4.63
CA GLU A 180 -23.24 3.69 -6.09
C GLU A 180 -22.17 4.67 -6.58
N ARG A 181 -22.04 5.83 -5.93
CA ARG A 181 -21.01 6.82 -6.27
C ARG A 181 -19.58 6.28 -6.06
N ASP A 182 -19.38 5.43 -5.06
CA ASP A 182 -18.10 4.78 -4.77
C ASP A 182 -17.84 3.54 -5.66
N GLY A 183 -18.70 3.28 -6.66
CA GLY A 183 -18.49 2.27 -7.70
C GLY A 183 -19.10 0.89 -7.42
N TYR A 184 -20.03 0.79 -6.48
CA TYR A 184 -20.81 -0.42 -6.27
C TYR A 184 -22.02 -0.48 -7.19
N GLU A 185 -22.31 -1.66 -7.73
CA GLU A 185 -23.45 -1.92 -8.61
C GLU A 185 -24.42 -2.91 -7.95
N TYR A 186 -25.73 -2.75 -8.18
CA TYR A 186 -26.69 -3.74 -7.71
C TYR A 186 -26.59 -5.04 -8.48
N VAL A 187 -26.75 -6.13 -7.75
CA VAL A 187 -26.88 -7.46 -8.33
C VAL A 187 -28.11 -8.17 -7.75
N GLU A 188 -28.72 -9.04 -8.56
CA GLU A 188 -29.84 -9.86 -8.11
C GLU A 188 -29.35 -11.06 -7.32
N VAL A 189 -30.10 -11.47 -6.30
CA VAL A 189 -29.84 -12.72 -5.58
C VAL A 189 -31.02 -13.65 -5.84
N ALA A 190 -30.77 -14.82 -6.43
CA ALA A 190 -31.79 -15.80 -6.82
C ALA A 190 -32.94 -15.19 -7.68
N GLY A 191 -32.57 -14.32 -8.63
CA GLY A 191 -33.50 -13.64 -9.54
C GLY A 191 -34.40 -12.59 -8.87
N LYS A 192 -33.98 -12.06 -7.70
CA LYS A 192 -34.69 -11.02 -6.95
C LYS A 192 -33.76 -9.86 -6.63
N ASP A 193 -34.30 -8.65 -6.67
CA ASP A 193 -33.59 -7.41 -6.28
C ASP A 193 -33.22 -7.32 -4.80
N THR A 194 -33.90 -8.11 -3.96
CA THR A 194 -33.75 -8.06 -2.50
C THR A 194 -33.75 -9.45 -1.90
N TYR A 195 -33.02 -9.61 -0.81
CA TYR A 195 -33.05 -10.77 0.06
C TYR A 195 -33.32 -10.35 1.51
N ASP A 196 -33.82 -11.27 2.33
CA ASP A 196 -34.13 -10.99 3.73
C ASP A 196 -33.03 -11.59 4.63
N LEU A 197 -32.48 -10.78 5.53
CA LEU A 197 -31.50 -11.22 6.52
C LEU A 197 -32.06 -11.03 7.93
N TYR A 198 -31.90 -12.04 8.78
CA TYR A 198 -32.54 -12.11 10.09
C TYR A 198 -31.49 -11.87 11.18
N PHE A 199 -31.59 -10.75 11.88
CA PHE A 199 -30.74 -10.47 13.02
C PHE A 199 -31.47 -10.77 14.32
N PRO A 200 -30.82 -11.39 15.32
CA PRO A 200 -31.37 -11.52 16.66
C PRO A 200 -31.72 -10.16 17.24
N ASN A 201 -32.88 -10.05 17.90
CA ASN A 201 -33.23 -8.84 18.64
C ASN A 201 -32.26 -8.65 19.82
N PRO A 202 -31.83 -7.40 20.11
CA PRO A 202 -30.94 -7.12 21.23
C PRO A 202 -31.47 -7.59 22.60
N ASP A 203 -32.79 -7.67 22.75
CA ASP A 203 -33.48 -8.10 23.98
C ASP A 203 -33.75 -9.63 24.03
N GLY A 204 -33.30 -10.38 23.01
CA GLY A 204 -33.50 -11.82 22.90
C GLY A 204 -34.94 -12.24 22.55
N SER A 205 -35.83 -11.31 22.23
CA SER A 205 -37.27 -11.57 21.98
C SER A 205 -37.59 -12.26 20.64
N GLY A 206 -36.58 -12.55 19.82
CA GLY A 206 -36.75 -13.17 18.50
C GLY A 206 -35.73 -12.66 17.49
N VAL A 207 -36.08 -12.74 16.21
CA VAL A 207 -35.28 -12.19 15.09
C VAL A 207 -36.06 -11.10 14.37
N LYS A 208 -35.38 -10.05 13.94
CA LYS A 208 -35.95 -8.99 13.09
C LYS A 208 -35.45 -9.18 11.66
N PRO A 209 -36.36 -9.24 10.66
CA PRO A 209 -35.97 -9.28 9.26
C PRO A 209 -35.53 -7.90 8.78
N TYR A 210 -34.46 -7.87 8.00
CA TYR A 210 -34.00 -6.72 7.25
C TYR A 210 -34.01 -7.07 5.77
N LYS A 211 -34.64 -6.22 4.97
CA LYS A 211 -34.69 -6.39 3.53
C LYS A 211 -33.51 -5.65 2.92
N LEU A 212 -32.58 -6.39 2.33
CA LEU A 212 -31.31 -5.87 1.83
C LEU A 212 -31.27 -5.95 0.30
N ARG A 213 -30.56 -5.03 -0.34
CA ARG A 213 -30.06 -5.17 -1.72
C ARG A 213 -28.59 -5.54 -1.66
N LEU A 214 -28.18 -6.51 -2.47
CA LEU A 214 -26.77 -6.83 -2.64
C LEU A 214 -26.16 -5.83 -3.62
N MET A 215 -25.08 -5.19 -3.19
CA MET A 215 -24.26 -4.36 -4.05
C MET A 215 -22.87 -4.97 -4.15
N VAL A 216 -22.30 -5.01 -5.35
CA VAL A 216 -20.98 -5.59 -5.62
C VAL A 216 -20.11 -4.55 -6.30
N LYS A 217 -18.84 -4.50 -5.90
CA LYS A 217 -17.82 -3.69 -6.55
C LYS A 217 -16.71 -4.58 -7.06
N GLU A 218 -16.37 -4.41 -8.34
CA GLU A 218 -15.15 -4.96 -8.91
C GLU A 218 -13.95 -4.25 -8.27
N LEU A 219 -13.11 -5.03 -7.61
CA LEU A 219 -11.85 -4.56 -7.07
C LEU A 219 -10.85 -4.63 -8.22
N SER A 220 -10.52 -3.48 -8.80
CA SER A 220 -9.43 -3.43 -9.78
C SER A 220 -8.17 -4.09 -9.19
N LYS A 221 -7.48 -4.90 -10.02
CA LYS A 221 -6.06 -5.25 -9.76
C LYS A 221 -5.35 -3.97 -9.34
N ASP A 222 -4.54 -4.06 -8.29
CA ASP A 222 -3.84 -2.93 -7.68
C ASP A 222 -3.56 -1.81 -8.69
N ASP A 223 -4.40 -0.77 -8.67
CA ASP A 223 -4.33 0.32 -9.65
C ASP A 223 -3.22 1.31 -9.28
N SER A 224 -2.51 1.03 -8.18
CA SER A 224 -1.42 1.85 -7.69
C SER A 224 -0.39 2.07 -8.79
N GLU A 225 0.01 3.33 -8.90
CA GLU A 225 1.12 3.73 -9.73
C GLU A 225 2.39 3.64 -8.90
N TYR A 226 3.49 3.25 -9.52
CA TYR A 226 4.77 3.06 -8.87
C TYR A 226 5.85 3.88 -9.56
N LEU A 227 6.77 4.48 -8.81
CA LEU A 227 7.99 5.06 -9.35
C LEU A 227 9.04 3.96 -9.43
N LEU A 228 9.50 3.59 -10.62
CA LEU A 228 10.58 2.61 -10.77
C LEU A 228 11.92 3.37 -10.74
N ALA A 229 12.72 3.17 -9.70
CA ALA A 229 14.05 3.74 -9.55
C ALA A 229 15.14 2.68 -9.75
N TRP A 230 16.34 3.13 -10.10
CA TRP A 230 17.52 2.28 -10.22
C TRP A 230 18.64 2.81 -9.33
N THR A 231 19.41 1.89 -8.73
CA THR A 231 20.60 2.26 -7.96
C THR A 231 21.70 1.22 -8.04
N THR A 232 22.95 1.68 -8.00
CA THR A 232 24.17 0.88 -7.84
C THR A 232 24.64 0.79 -6.38
N THR A 233 23.95 1.48 -5.47
CA THR A 233 24.30 1.50 -4.04
C THR A 233 23.11 1.10 -3.16
N PRO A 234 22.63 -0.16 -3.24
CA PRO A 234 21.49 -0.66 -2.44
C PRO A 234 21.56 -0.33 -0.95
N TRP A 235 22.76 -0.34 -0.36
CA TRP A 235 22.99 0.00 1.06
C TRP A 235 22.48 1.41 1.46
N THR A 236 22.29 2.33 0.52
CA THR A 236 21.78 3.67 0.81
C THR A 236 20.24 3.73 0.93
N LEU A 237 19.52 2.74 0.39
CA LEU A 237 18.06 2.71 0.34
C LEU A 237 17.35 2.85 1.69
N PRO A 238 17.86 2.32 2.83
CA PRO A 238 17.22 2.50 4.13
C PRO A 238 17.15 3.98 4.56
N ALA A 239 18.06 4.81 4.08
CA ALA A 239 18.10 6.25 4.33
C ALA A 239 17.41 7.07 3.23
N ASN A 240 16.62 6.43 2.36
CA ASN A 240 15.86 7.13 1.34
C ASN A 240 14.87 8.11 1.98
N THR A 241 14.89 9.37 1.56
CA THR A 241 13.93 10.38 2.04
C THR A 241 13.25 11.17 0.93
N ALA A 242 13.64 10.97 -0.33
CA ALA A 242 12.96 11.52 -1.50
C ALA A 242 13.22 10.68 -2.76
N ALA A 243 12.51 11.00 -3.84
CA ALA A 243 12.83 10.56 -5.20
C ALA A 243 13.01 11.80 -6.08
N ALA A 244 13.81 11.71 -7.12
CA ALA A 244 14.13 12.81 -8.01
C ALA A 244 13.81 12.46 -9.47
N VAL A 245 13.22 13.41 -10.18
CA VAL A 245 12.88 13.33 -11.61
C VAL A 245 13.30 14.61 -12.30
N ASN A 246 13.61 14.55 -13.59
CA ASN A 246 13.86 15.75 -14.38
C ASN A 246 12.51 16.32 -14.87
N PRO A 247 12.15 17.56 -14.49
CA PRO A 247 10.83 18.11 -14.82
C PRO A 247 10.58 18.30 -16.33
N SER A 248 11.65 18.41 -17.11
CA SER A 248 11.59 18.63 -18.57
C SER A 248 11.51 17.34 -19.38
N GLU A 249 11.79 16.19 -18.76
CA GLU A 249 11.77 14.88 -19.43
C GLU A 249 10.37 14.28 -19.45
N GLU A 250 10.11 13.37 -20.39
CA GLU A 250 8.86 12.63 -20.47
C GLU A 250 8.94 11.29 -19.73
N TYR A 251 7.87 10.94 -19.02
CA TYR A 251 7.72 9.71 -18.26
C TYR A 251 6.47 8.97 -18.70
N SER A 252 6.63 7.70 -19.07
CA SER A 252 5.54 6.81 -19.44
C SER A 252 5.12 5.97 -18.25
N LEU A 253 3.81 5.94 -17.99
CA LEU A 253 3.18 4.95 -17.14
C LEU A 253 2.95 3.68 -17.96
N ILE A 254 3.64 2.61 -17.61
CA ILE A 254 3.53 1.30 -18.25
C ILE A 254 2.86 0.29 -17.35
N GLU A 255 2.11 -0.64 -17.92
CA GLU A 255 1.59 -1.83 -17.26
C GLU A 255 2.49 -3.02 -17.61
N HIS A 256 3.05 -3.67 -16.58
CA HIS A 256 3.84 -4.89 -16.70
C HIS A 256 3.57 -5.80 -15.49
N GLY A 257 3.29 -7.07 -15.74
CA GLY A 257 3.02 -8.04 -14.67
C GLY A 257 1.84 -7.67 -13.75
N GLY A 258 0.86 -6.92 -14.25
CA GLY A 258 -0.30 -6.45 -13.48
C GLY A 258 -0.02 -5.27 -12.55
N LYS A 259 1.13 -4.60 -12.66
CA LYS A 259 1.49 -3.37 -11.93
C LYS A 259 1.77 -2.23 -12.89
N LYS A 260 1.61 -0.99 -12.42
CA LYS A 260 1.82 0.23 -13.21
C LYS A 260 3.07 0.98 -12.78
N PHE A 261 4.05 1.14 -13.66
CA PHE A 261 5.32 1.80 -13.36
C PHE A 261 5.53 3.07 -14.18
N TYR A 262 6.00 4.13 -13.53
CA TYR A 262 6.62 5.26 -14.22
C TYR A 262 8.08 4.94 -14.52
N VAL A 263 8.44 5.15 -15.78
CA VAL A 263 9.80 5.07 -16.30
C VAL A 263 9.97 6.23 -17.28
N ALA A 264 11.16 6.83 -17.35
CA ALA A 264 11.45 7.81 -18.39
C ALA A 264 11.21 7.17 -19.76
N THR A 265 10.48 7.88 -20.63
CA THR A 265 10.02 7.34 -21.92
C THR A 265 11.19 6.90 -22.79
N GLU A 266 12.30 7.65 -22.78
CA GLU A 266 13.53 7.29 -23.50
C GLU A 266 14.23 6.04 -22.92
N ALA A 267 14.07 5.79 -21.62
CA ALA A 267 14.71 4.66 -20.94
C ALA A 267 13.95 3.33 -21.14
N LEU A 268 12.68 3.35 -21.60
CA LEU A 268 11.83 2.16 -21.73
C LEU A 268 12.49 1.02 -22.49
N GLY A 269 13.12 1.33 -23.62
CA GLY A 269 13.75 0.31 -24.47
C GLY A 269 14.86 -0.45 -23.75
N ARG A 270 15.60 0.22 -22.85
CA ARG A 270 16.69 -0.35 -22.05
C ARG A 270 16.20 -1.01 -20.76
N VAL A 271 15.21 -0.41 -20.11
CA VAL A 271 14.66 -0.90 -18.83
C VAL A 271 13.78 -2.12 -19.01
N MET A 272 12.98 -2.17 -20.08
CA MET A 272 12.04 -3.27 -20.34
C MET A 272 12.69 -4.41 -21.12
N GLN A 273 13.80 -4.92 -20.60
CA GLN A 273 14.51 -6.08 -21.13
C GLN A 273 14.83 -7.07 -20.00
N ASP A 274 14.98 -8.35 -20.34
CA ASP A 274 15.49 -9.38 -19.42
C ASP A 274 17.03 -9.43 -19.41
N GLU A 275 17.61 -10.32 -18.59
CA GLU A 275 19.07 -10.54 -18.50
C GLU A 275 19.74 -10.88 -19.84
N LYS A 276 18.97 -11.43 -20.79
CA LYS A 276 19.43 -11.80 -22.13
C LYS A 276 19.15 -10.71 -23.15
N HIS A 277 18.85 -9.50 -22.67
CA HIS A 277 18.51 -8.33 -23.47
C HIS A 277 17.31 -8.58 -24.39
N GLN A 278 16.42 -9.50 -24.01
CA GLN A 278 15.18 -9.75 -24.73
C GLN A 278 14.12 -8.76 -24.24
N PRO A 279 13.34 -8.13 -25.14
CA PRO A 279 12.26 -7.24 -24.74
C PRO A 279 11.24 -7.95 -23.85
N LEU A 280 10.85 -7.28 -22.76
CA LEU A 280 9.74 -7.69 -21.92
C LEU A 280 8.42 -7.15 -22.50
N GLU A 281 7.33 -7.87 -22.28
CA GLU A 281 5.99 -7.40 -22.67
C GLU A 281 5.48 -6.34 -21.71
N TYR A 282 5.07 -5.18 -22.23
CA TYR A 282 4.43 -4.12 -21.45
C TYR A 282 3.45 -3.32 -22.31
N LYS A 283 2.54 -2.61 -21.65
CA LYS A 283 1.58 -1.71 -22.30
C LYS A 283 1.76 -0.29 -21.78
N VAL A 284 1.98 0.67 -22.67
CA VAL A 284 1.96 2.10 -22.28
C VAL A 284 0.52 2.54 -22.04
N LEU A 285 0.24 3.06 -20.84
CA LEU A 285 -1.08 3.56 -20.45
C LEU A 285 -1.23 5.07 -20.69
N LYS A 286 -0.22 5.86 -20.31
CA LYS A 286 -0.15 7.31 -20.53
C LYS A 286 1.30 7.80 -20.49
N THR A 287 1.53 9.00 -20.98
CA THR A 287 2.80 9.73 -20.86
C THR A 287 2.54 11.11 -20.25
N ILE A 288 3.41 11.55 -19.34
CA ILE A 288 3.36 12.85 -18.67
C ILE A 288 4.76 13.46 -18.64
N SER A 289 4.87 14.78 -18.45
CA SER A 289 6.16 15.39 -18.11
C SER A 289 6.59 15.04 -16.68
N GLY A 290 7.88 15.10 -16.41
CA GLY A 290 8.42 14.93 -15.06
C GLY A 290 7.84 15.91 -14.06
N GLU A 291 7.51 17.13 -14.50
CA GLU A 291 6.79 18.13 -13.70
C GLU A 291 5.46 17.57 -13.12
N GLY A 292 4.77 16.72 -13.87
CA GLY A 292 3.54 16.06 -13.40
C GLY A 292 3.75 15.02 -12.29
N LEU A 293 5.00 14.62 -12.03
CA LEU A 293 5.38 13.74 -10.92
C LEU A 293 5.84 14.52 -9.68
N VAL A 294 6.31 15.75 -9.85
CA VAL A 294 6.89 16.56 -8.77
C VAL A 294 5.86 16.79 -7.67
N GLY A 295 6.28 16.62 -6.42
CA GLY A 295 5.44 16.80 -5.24
C GLY A 295 4.60 15.58 -4.86
N ARG A 296 4.43 14.59 -5.75
CA ARG A 296 3.69 13.36 -5.39
C ARG A 296 4.38 12.61 -4.26
N LYS A 297 3.60 12.07 -3.35
CA LYS A 297 4.08 11.28 -2.21
C LYS A 297 4.13 9.79 -2.55
N TYR A 298 5.01 9.07 -1.87
CA TYR A 298 5.14 7.62 -2.01
C TYR A 298 5.33 6.93 -0.65
N GLU A 299 5.06 5.63 -0.60
CA GLU A 299 5.29 4.81 0.59
C GLU A 299 6.79 4.48 0.75
N PRO A 300 7.36 4.61 1.96
CA PRO A 300 8.77 4.27 2.20
C PRO A 300 9.08 2.79 1.93
N LEU A 301 10.28 2.49 1.42
CA LEU A 301 10.75 1.12 1.23
C LEU A 301 10.99 0.38 2.55
N PHE A 302 11.48 1.09 3.58
CA PHE A 302 11.90 0.48 4.85
C PHE A 302 11.38 1.25 6.06
N ILE A 303 11.80 2.50 6.20
CA ILE A 303 11.54 3.32 7.40
C ILE A 303 10.86 4.62 6.97
N ASN A 304 9.81 5.01 7.69
CA ASN A 304 9.20 6.32 7.52
C ASN A 304 10.04 7.37 8.27
N HIS A 305 10.56 8.35 7.54
CA HIS A 305 11.48 9.38 8.04
C HIS A 305 10.79 10.71 8.34
N GLY A 306 9.46 10.68 8.48
CA GLY A 306 8.65 11.81 8.90
C GLY A 306 7.78 12.41 7.79
N PRO A 307 6.92 13.38 8.13
CA PRO A 307 5.85 13.88 7.25
C PRO A 307 6.35 14.68 6.03
N GLU A 308 7.57 15.23 6.13
CA GLU A 308 8.23 15.98 5.06
C GLU A 308 9.06 15.09 4.11
N ALA A 309 9.28 13.82 4.46
CA ALA A 309 9.98 12.86 3.61
C ALA A 309 9.06 12.28 2.53
N HIS A 310 9.65 11.42 1.68
CA HIS A 310 8.96 10.49 0.79
C HIS A 310 8.08 11.19 -0.26
N ARG A 311 8.67 12.17 -0.94
CA ARG A 311 8.06 12.88 -2.06
C ARG A 311 9.01 13.02 -3.24
N VAL A 312 8.44 13.27 -4.41
CA VAL A 312 9.19 13.50 -5.65
C VAL A 312 9.68 14.95 -5.73
N LEU A 313 10.96 15.14 -6.04
CA LEU A 313 11.61 16.43 -6.24
C LEU A 313 11.96 16.64 -7.71
N ALA A 314 11.93 17.90 -8.15
CA ALA A 314 12.42 18.32 -9.46
C ALA A 314 13.93 18.48 -9.43
N ALA A 315 14.65 17.73 -10.27
CA ALA A 315 16.10 17.68 -10.30
C ALA A 315 16.63 17.70 -11.73
N ASP A 316 17.28 18.80 -12.12
CA ASP A 316 17.82 18.99 -13.47
C ASP A 316 19.03 18.09 -13.77
N PHE A 317 19.68 17.54 -12.73
CA PHE A 317 20.79 16.61 -12.87
C PHE A 317 20.35 15.19 -13.22
N VAL A 318 19.07 14.86 -13.09
CA VAL A 318 18.54 13.55 -13.45
C VAL A 318 18.54 13.42 -14.97
N THR A 319 19.13 12.33 -15.47
CA THR A 319 19.22 12.03 -16.91
C THR A 319 18.48 10.74 -17.23
N THR A 320 18.09 10.58 -18.50
CA THR A 320 17.44 9.38 -19.04
C THR A 320 18.43 8.38 -19.64
N ALA A 321 19.70 8.76 -19.75
CA ALA A 321 20.76 7.96 -20.39
C ALA A 321 20.94 6.61 -19.67
N ASP A 322 20.99 6.63 -18.34
CA ASP A 322 21.19 5.46 -17.49
C ASP A 322 20.04 5.26 -16.50
N GLY A 323 19.85 4.03 -16.02
CA GLY A 323 18.80 3.70 -15.06
C GLY A 323 17.38 3.91 -15.61
N THR A 324 16.46 4.42 -14.80
CA THR A 324 15.03 4.56 -15.17
C THR A 324 14.62 6.00 -15.45
N GLY A 325 15.54 6.96 -15.29
CA GLY A 325 15.25 8.38 -15.21
C GLY A 325 14.54 8.81 -13.92
N ILE A 326 14.42 7.91 -12.92
CA ILE A 326 13.95 8.23 -11.56
C ILE A 326 15.05 7.82 -10.58
N VAL A 327 15.49 8.75 -9.76
CA VAL A 327 16.63 8.54 -8.85
C VAL A 327 16.12 8.56 -7.41
N HIS A 328 16.40 7.51 -6.65
CA HIS A 328 16.14 7.53 -5.21
C HIS A 328 17.12 8.50 -4.54
N GLN A 329 16.72 9.19 -3.48
CA GLN A 329 17.53 10.22 -2.83
C GLN A 329 17.82 9.83 -1.38
N ALA A 330 19.12 9.76 -1.04
CA ALA A 330 19.64 9.48 0.29
C ALA A 330 20.58 10.62 0.72
N PRO A 331 20.05 11.73 1.26
CA PRO A 331 20.78 13.02 1.35
C PRO A 331 22.02 13.03 2.23
N ALA A 332 22.20 12.03 3.10
CA ALA A 332 23.43 11.91 3.89
C ALA A 332 24.62 11.34 3.08
N TYR A 333 24.38 10.80 1.89
CA TYR A 333 25.36 10.00 1.15
C TYR A 333 25.64 10.49 -0.28
N GLY A 334 24.92 11.51 -0.77
CA GLY A 334 25.13 12.14 -2.07
C GLY A 334 25.14 13.67 -1.96
N GLU A 335 26.03 14.33 -2.70
CA GLU A 335 26.16 15.81 -2.70
C GLU A 335 24.94 16.48 -3.36
N ASP A 336 24.54 16.01 -4.54
CA ASP A 336 23.36 16.51 -5.24
C ASP A 336 22.08 16.25 -4.41
N ASP A 337 21.96 15.05 -3.82
CA ASP A 337 20.87 14.67 -2.92
C ASP A 337 20.79 15.60 -1.69
N TYR A 338 21.94 15.95 -1.11
CA TYR A 338 22.03 16.86 0.03
C TYR A 338 21.53 18.26 -0.31
N GLU A 339 22.03 18.84 -1.41
CA GLU A 339 21.70 20.21 -1.79
C GLU A 339 20.23 20.38 -2.17
N ILE A 340 19.67 19.46 -2.96
CA ILE A 340 18.25 19.50 -3.33
C ILE A 340 17.34 19.25 -2.12
N SER A 341 17.71 18.31 -1.25
CA SER A 341 16.92 17.98 -0.06
C SER A 341 16.90 19.14 0.91
N LYS A 342 18.04 19.79 1.14
CA LYS A 342 18.15 20.99 1.97
C LYS A 342 17.33 22.14 1.41
N LYS A 343 17.36 22.37 0.10
CA LYS A 343 16.56 23.41 -0.57
C LYS A 343 15.06 23.19 -0.38
N HIS A 344 14.61 21.95 -0.38
CA HIS A 344 13.20 21.60 -0.23
C HIS A 344 12.76 21.28 1.21
N GLY A 345 13.67 21.22 2.18
CA GLY A 345 13.34 20.86 3.56
C GLY A 345 13.04 19.37 3.77
N ILE A 346 13.61 18.51 2.92
CA ILE A 346 13.58 17.06 3.08
C ILE A 346 14.51 16.67 4.24
N PRO A 347 14.12 15.74 5.13
CA PRO A 347 14.97 15.29 6.21
C PRO A 347 16.25 14.61 5.71
N ILE A 348 17.35 14.91 6.39
CA ILE A 348 18.67 14.35 6.10
C ILE A 348 18.93 13.28 7.14
N VAL A 349 18.90 12.02 6.70
CA VAL A 349 18.99 10.86 7.57
C VAL A 349 20.30 10.12 7.33
N SER A 350 21.09 9.97 8.39
CA SER A 350 22.30 9.15 8.38
C SER A 350 22.09 7.98 9.33
N LEU A 351 22.14 6.77 8.78
CA LEU A 351 21.90 5.50 9.46
C LEU A 351 23.18 4.70 9.68
N VAL A 352 24.34 5.30 9.38
CA VAL A 352 25.62 4.60 9.31
C VAL A 352 26.65 5.37 10.11
N ASP A 353 27.39 4.66 10.97
CA ASP A 353 28.45 5.24 11.79
C ASP A 353 29.74 5.54 10.98
N GLY A 354 30.74 6.11 11.64
CA GLY A 354 32.03 6.42 11.01
C GLY A 354 32.83 5.20 10.52
N ASN A 355 32.44 3.98 10.92
CA ASN A 355 33.06 2.72 10.49
C ASN A 355 32.27 2.04 9.37
N GLY A 356 31.14 2.61 8.94
CA GLY A 356 30.30 2.01 7.92
C GLY A 356 29.33 0.96 8.46
N ASN A 357 29.03 0.95 9.77
CA ASN A 357 28.03 0.04 10.34
C ASN A 357 26.68 0.73 10.51
N TYR A 358 25.60 0.02 10.24
CA TYR A 358 24.26 0.57 10.48
C TYR A 358 24.02 0.81 11.97
N THR A 359 23.47 1.96 12.33
CA THR A 359 23.15 2.34 13.70
C THR A 359 21.71 2.04 14.08
N GLU A 360 20.84 1.78 13.10
CA GLU A 360 19.43 1.43 13.28
C GLU A 360 18.87 0.75 12.02
N GLY A 361 17.66 0.20 12.12
CA GLY A 361 16.95 -0.43 11.00
C GLY A 361 17.23 -1.93 10.84
N PRO A 362 16.80 -2.55 9.73
CA PRO A 362 16.80 -4.02 9.57
C PRO A 362 18.19 -4.68 9.64
N TRP A 363 19.25 -3.91 9.41
CA TRP A 363 20.64 -4.38 9.38
C TRP A 363 21.51 -3.73 10.45
N GLU A 364 20.91 -3.27 11.56
CA GLU A 364 21.63 -2.66 12.69
C GLU A 364 22.84 -3.51 13.12
N GLY A 365 24.01 -2.86 13.21
CA GLY A 365 25.29 -3.48 13.55
C GLY A 365 26.03 -4.14 12.40
N GLU A 366 25.39 -4.38 11.25
CA GLU A 366 26.05 -4.91 10.05
C GLU A 366 26.80 -3.82 9.28
N ASN A 367 27.88 -4.21 8.61
CA ASN A 367 28.67 -3.29 7.79
C ASN A 367 28.08 -3.16 6.38
N ILE A 368 28.02 -1.93 5.85
CA ILE A 368 27.44 -1.63 4.54
C ILE A 368 28.04 -2.49 3.42
N TRP A 369 29.33 -2.81 3.47
CA TRP A 369 30.01 -3.60 2.43
C TRP A 369 29.64 -5.08 2.48
N GLU A 370 29.39 -5.61 3.68
CA GLU A 370 29.04 -7.01 3.89
C GLU A 370 27.59 -7.26 3.48
N VAL A 371 26.70 -6.31 3.79
CA VAL A 371 25.27 -6.46 3.60
C VAL A 371 24.77 -5.93 2.25
N ASN A 372 25.55 -5.14 1.50
CA ASN A 372 25.11 -4.59 0.19
C ASN A 372 24.62 -5.68 -0.78
N LYS A 373 25.33 -6.83 -0.82
CA LYS A 373 24.92 -8.00 -1.64
C LYS A 373 23.67 -8.68 -1.08
N THR A 374 23.52 -8.71 0.24
CA THR A 374 22.34 -9.25 0.92
C THR A 374 21.11 -8.38 0.64
N ILE A 375 21.22 -7.05 0.80
CA ILE A 375 20.18 -6.08 0.45
C ILE A 375 19.78 -6.27 -1.01
N ALA A 376 20.76 -6.29 -1.93
CA ALA A 376 20.47 -6.50 -3.33
C ALA A 376 19.72 -7.83 -3.58
N LYS A 377 20.13 -8.90 -2.91
CA LYS A 377 19.52 -10.23 -3.05
C LYS A 377 18.12 -10.34 -2.43
N GLU A 378 17.89 -9.69 -1.29
CA GLU A 378 16.57 -9.64 -0.63
C GLU A 378 15.59 -8.84 -1.47
N LEU A 379 16.04 -7.75 -2.07
CA LEU A 379 15.28 -7.00 -3.07
C LEU A 379 15.14 -7.79 -4.38
N SER A 380 16.07 -8.72 -4.68
CA SER A 380 16.10 -9.44 -5.95
C SER A 380 15.43 -10.84 -5.99
N LEU A 381 14.70 -11.29 -4.97
CA LEU A 381 14.14 -12.65 -4.97
C LEU A 381 12.61 -12.65 -4.77
N PRO A 382 11.82 -13.12 -5.77
CA PRO A 382 10.42 -13.41 -5.55
C PRO A 382 10.36 -14.78 -4.85
N LYS A 383 10.12 -14.79 -3.54
CA LYS A 383 9.86 -16.02 -2.82
C LYS A 383 8.51 -15.92 -2.13
N ASN A 384 7.48 -16.37 -2.86
CA ASN A 384 6.15 -16.77 -2.38
C ASN A 384 5.47 -15.73 -1.47
N GLU A 385 4.62 -14.87 -2.06
CA GLU A 385 3.86 -13.82 -1.36
C GLU A 385 2.97 -14.36 -0.20
N PRO A 386 2.58 -13.53 0.80
CA PRO A 386 2.68 -12.06 0.85
C PRO A 386 3.50 -11.51 2.04
N LYS A 387 4.52 -10.70 1.73
CA LYS A 387 5.11 -9.69 2.60
C LYS A 387 4.94 -8.35 1.88
N ASP A 388 4.37 -7.37 2.58
CA ASP A 388 4.05 -6.05 2.05
C ASP A 388 5.26 -5.40 1.33
N VAL A 389 5.06 -5.20 0.02
CA VAL A 389 5.59 -4.18 -0.91
C VAL A 389 7.10 -4.12 -1.24
N ASN A 390 7.38 -3.94 -2.55
CA ASN A 390 8.63 -3.48 -3.17
C ASN A 390 9.71 -4.57 -3.27
N VAL A 391 9.83 -5.31 -4.38
CA VAL A 391 10.67 -4.95 -5.54
C VAL A 391 10.36 -5.90 -6.71
N VAL A 392 10.39 -5.40 -7.96
CA VAL A 392 10.28 -6.20 -9.18
C VAL A 392 11.70 -6.22 -9.68
N ILE A 393 12.27 -7.41 -9.77
CA ILE A 393 13.58 -7.54 -10.38
C ILE A 393 13.42 -7.46 -11.89
N LEU A 394 13.73 -6.29 -12.41
CA LEU A 394 14.34 -6.21 -13.73
C LEU A 394 15.83 -6.43 -13.47
N HIS A 395 16.36 -7.61 -13.78
CA HIS A 395 17.77 -7.88 -13.53
C HIS A 395 18.56 -7.01 -14.51
N GLY A 396 19.39 -6.11 -13.95
CA GLY A 396 20.23 -5.20 -14.71
C GLY A 396 21.31 -5.93 -15.53
N ILE A 397 21.73 -5.25 -16.59
CA ILE A 397 22.69 -5.61 -17.64
C ILE A 397 24.04 -6.11 -17.10
#